data_AF-A0A3B9Y3D8-F1
#
_entry.id   AF-A0A3B9Y3D8-F1
#
_cell.length_a   1.000
_cell.length_b   1.000
_cell.length_c   1.000
_cell.angle_alpha   90.00
_cell.angle_beta   90.00
_cell.angle_gamma   90.00
#
_symmetry.space_group_name_H-M   'P 1'
#
loop_
_entity.id
_entity.type
_entity.pdbx_description
1 polymer ?
#
loop_
_entity_poly.entity_id
_entity_poly.type
_entity_poly.pdbx_seq_one_letter_code
_entity_poly.pdbx_strand_id
1 'polypeptide(L)' 'VKISGHERLYHRGPARVFDREEDAMSAVTLGEIKTGDVVVIRYEGPRGGPGMREMLGVTGAIVGAGLGETVA' A
#
# COMPACT_ATOMS: atom_id res chain seq x y z
N VAL A 1 6.26 -7.86 8.50
CA VAL A 1 4.79 -7.81 8.34
C VAL A 1 4.16 -8.34 9.61
N LYS A 2 3.23 -7.61 10.21
CA LYS A 2 2.40 -8.12 11.31
C LYS A 2 1.38 -9.08 10.69
N ILE A 3 1.40 -10.35 11.11
CA ILE A 3 0.56 -11.41 10.52
C ILE A 3 -0.77 -11.56 11.30
N SER A 4 -0.82 -11.10 12.55
CA SER A 4 -2.04 -11.14 13.34
C SER A 4 -3.15 -10.30 12.72
N GLY A 5 -4.30 -10.94 12.47
CA GLY A 5 -5.44 -10.34 11.79
C GLY A 5 -5.57 -10.70 10.30
N HIS A 6 -4.64 -11.50 9.74
CA HIS A 6 -4.69 -11.94 8.35
C HIS A 6 -4.76 -13.46 8.23
N GLU A 7 -5.69 -13.98 7.42
CA GLU A 7 -5.86 -15.43 7.19
C GLU A 7 -5.07 -15.96 5.98
N ARG A 8 -4.62 -15.07 5.08
CA ARG A 8 -3.88 -15.45 3.87
C ARG A 8 -2.40 -15.68 4.14
N LEU A 9 -1.92 -16.87 3.77
CA LEU A 9 -0.51 -17.23 3.76
C LEU A 9 0.24 -16.82 2.48
N TYR A 10 -0.51 -16.49 1.42
CA TYR A 10 0.04 -16.17 0.11
C TYR A 10 -0.76 -15.06 -0.57
N HIS A 11 -0.07 -14.12 -1.19
CA HIS A 11 -0.64 -13.10 -2.06
C HIS A 11 0.24 -12.90 -3.30
N ARG A 12 -0.38 -12.77 -4.46
CA ARG A 12 0.30 -12.52 -5.74
C ARG A 12 -0.60 -11.70 -6.64
N GLY A 13 -0.02 -10.70 -7.28
CA GLY A 13 -0.67 -9.96 -8.34
C GLY A 13 0.27 -8.95 -8.99
N PRO A 14 -0.26 -8.07 -9.86
CA PRO A 14 0.54 -7.10 -10.57
C PRO A 14 1.05 -6.02 -9.61
N ALA A 15 2.30 -5.59 -9.83
CA ALA A 15 2.89 -4.53 -9.04
C ALA A 15 2.37 -3.15 -9.48
N ARG A 16 1.89 -2.36 -8.52
CA ARG A 16 1.56 -0.94 -8.67
C ARG A 16 2.61 -0.15 -7.89
N VAL A 17 3.57 0.43 -8.60
CA VAL A 17 4.77 1.02 -8.01
C VAL A 17 4.64 2.54 -7.96
N PHE A 18 4.91 3.12 -6.81
CA PHE A 18 4.85 4.54 -6.51
C PHE A 18 6.15 5.00 -5.86
N ASP A 19 6.59 6.22 -6.19
CA ASP A 19 7.86 6.77 -5.70
C ASP A 19 7.71 7.57 -4.40
N ARG A 20 6.47 7.85 -3.99
CA ARG A 20 6.11 8.58 -2.78
C ARG A 20 4.70 8.22 -2.30
N GLU A 21 4.42 8.44 -1.02
CA GLU A 21 3.10 8.16 -0.41
C GLU A 21 1.95 8.90 -1.10
N GLU A 22 2.16 10.15 -1.51
CA GLU A 22 1.11 11.02 -2.08
C GLU A 22 0.58 10.47 -3.42
N ASP A 23 1.44 9.86 -4.21
CA ASP A 23 1.08 9.26 -5.49
C ASP A 23 0.24 7.99 -5.27
N ALA A 24 0.63 7.17 -4.28
CA ALA A 24 -0.13 5.98 -3.90
C ALA A 24 -1.50 6.35 -3.31
N MET A 25 -1.55 7.37 -2.46
CA MET A 25 -2.80 7.90 -1.90
C MET A 25 -3.74 8.40 -2.99
N SER A 26 -3.20 9.11 -3.99
CA SER A 26 -3.97 9.58 -5.15
C SER A 26 -4.54 8.41 -5.95
N ALA A 27 -3.74 7.37 -6.22
CA ALA A 27 -4.19 6.18 -6.94
C ALA A 27 -5.30 5.41 -6.19
N VAL A 28 -5.22 5.32 -4.86
CA VAL A 28 -6.29 4.72 -4.04
C VAL A 28 -7.56 5.57 -4.12
N THR A 29 -7.43 6.89 -3.98
CA THR A 29 -8.57 7.83 -3.97
C THR A 29 -9.28 7.88 -5.32
N LEU A 30 -8.53 7.75 -6.43
CA LEU A 30 -9.06 7.71 -7.79
C LEU A 30 -9.60 6.33 -8.21
N GLY A 31 -9.52 5.31 -7.34
CA GLY A 31 -9.99 3.96 -7.65
C GLY A 31 -9.11 3.22 -8.66
N GLU A 32 -7.84 3.60 -8.78
CA GLU A 32 -6.90 2.98 -9.72
C GLU A 32 -6.24 1.71 -9.15
N ILE A 33 -6.35 1.48 -7.84
CA ILE A 33 -5.92 0.24 -7.19
C ILE A 33 -7.05 -0.78 -7.26
N LYS A 34 -6.73 -1.99 -7.70
CA LYS A 34 -7.69 -3.07 -7.91
C LYS A 34 -7.42 -4.25 -6.99
N THR A 35 -8.45 -5.06 -6.77
CA THR A 35 -8.35 -6.35 -6.10
C THR A 35 -7.23 -7.20 -6.71
N GLY A 36 -6.34 -7.69 -5.86
CA GLY A 36 -5.20 -8.51 -6.24
C GLY A 36 -3.90 -7.73 -6.44
N ASP A 37 -3.93 -6.40 -6.54
CA ASP A 37 -2.74 -5.59 -6.74
C ASP A 37 -1.74 -5.75 -5.58
N VAL A 38 -0.46 -5.53 -5.89
CA VAL A 38 0.63 -5.39 -4.93
C VAL A 38 1.14 -3.96 -5.00
N VAL A 39 0.84 -3.16 -3.98
CA VAL A 39 1.21 -1.76 -3.90
C VAL A 39 2.63 -1.65 -3.35
N VAL A 40 3.51 -1.02 -4.11
CA VAL A 40 4.91 -0.81 -3.72
C VAL A 40 5.16 0.68 -3.64
N ILE A 41 5.31 1.21 -2.43
CA ILE A 41 5.75 2.59 -2.21
C ILE A 41 7.24 2.54 -1.90
N ARG A 42 8.05 3.01 -2.84
CA ARG A 42 9.52 3.01 -2.72
C ARG A 42 10.04 4.41 -2.43
N TYR A 43 11.35 4.47 -2.16
CA TYR A 43 12.07 5.66 -1.76
C TYR A 43 11.68 6.28 -0.41
N GLU A 44 10.68 5.79 0.32
CA GLU A 44 10.31 6.29 1.66
C GLU A 44 11.21 5.79 2.81
N GLY A 45 12.38 5.22 2.50
CA GLY A 45 13.34 4.73 3.49
C GLY A 45 14.16 5.84 4.17
N PRO A 46 15.04 5.50 5.14
CA PRO A 46 15.79 6.49 5.95
C PRO A 46 16.55 7.54 5.16
N ARG A 47 17.03 7.18 3.95
CA ARG A 47 17.78 8.07 3.06
C ARG A 47 16.96 8.61 1.89
N GLY A 48 15.99 7.85 1.39
CA GLY A 48 15.21 8.27 0.22
C GLY A 48 14.11 9.27 0.58
N GLY A 49 13.42 9.05 1.71
CA GLY A 49 12.31 9.87 2.21
C GLY A 49 12.75 10.94 3.22
N PRO A 50 14.06 11.00 3.53
CA PRO A 50 14.62 11.24 4.86
C PRO A 50 13.80 10.79 6.09
N GLY A 51 14.45 10.09 7.02
CA GLY A 51 13.87 9.85 8.36
C GLY A 51 12.85 8.72 8.46
N MET A 52 12.53 8.03 7.34
CA MET A 52 11.65 6.86 7.31
C MET A 52 10.26 7.16 7.93
N ARG A 53 9.50 8.03 7.28
CA ARG A 53 8.17 8.44 7.77
C ARG A 53 7.23 7.24 7.92
N GLU A 54 6.34 7.31 8.91
CA GLU A 54 5.21 6.39 9.03
C GLU A 54 4.12 6.75 8.00
N MET A 55 3.56 5.74 7.33
CA MET A 55 2.57 5.91 6.25
C MET A 55 1.20 5.33 6.64
N LEU A 56 0.60 5.85 7.73
CA LEU A 56 -0.72 5.40 8.19
C LEU A 56 -1.85 5.86 7.25
N GLY A 57 -1.68 6.98 6.56
CA GLY A 57 -2.71 7.57 5.71
C GLY A 57 -3.10 6.64 4.56
N VAL A 58 -2.11 6.18 3.78
CA VAL A 58 -2.36 5.32 2.62
C VAL A 58 -2.90 3.94 3.01
N THR A 59 -2.43 3.36 4.12
CA THR A 59 -2.91 2.05 4.60
C THR A 59 -4.37 2.15 5.06
N GLY A 60 -4.73 3.21 5.79
CA GLY A 60 -6.11 3.51 6.15
C GLY A 60 -7.01 3.71 4.93
N ALA A 61 -6.52 4.39 3.89
CA ALA A 61 -7.27 4.59 2.65
C ALA A 61 -7.57 3.28 1.90
N ILE A 62 -6.61 2.35 1.82
CA ILE A 62 -6.80 1.03 1.19
C ILE A 62 -7.88 0.22 1.93
N VAL A 63 -7.85 0.23 3.26
CA VAL A 63 -8.87 -0.42 4.09
C VAL A 63 -10.23 0.26 3.90
N GLY A 64 -10.28 1.60 3.91
CA GLY A 64 -11.50 2.38 3.70
C GLY A 64 -12.13 2.18 2.32
N ALA A 65 -11.32 1.89 1.30
CA ALA A 65 -11.77 1.50 -0.03
C ALA A 65 -12.28 0.05 -0.12
N GLY A 66 -12.28 -0.71 0.99
CA GLY A 66 -12.71 -2.12 1.03
C GLY A 66 -11.69 -3.09 0.46
N LEU A 67 -10.44 -2.67 0.24
CA LEU A 67 -9.40 -3.45 -0.42
C LEU A 67 -8.45 -4.17 0.55
N GLY A 68 -8.60 -3.96 1.87
CA GLY A 68 -7.66 -4.41 2.90
C GLY A 68 -7.32 -5.91 2.92
N GLU A 69 -8.25 -6.78 2.52
CA GLU A 69 -8.02 -8.24 2.43
C GLU A 69 -7.55 -8.70 1.04
N THR A 70 -7.53 -7.79 0.06
CA THR A 70 -7.34 -8.13 -1.35
C THR A 70 -6.17 -7.43 -2.02
N VAL A 71 -5.55 -6.47 -1.35
CA VAL A 71 -4.38 -5.74 -1.81
C VAL A 71 -3.27 -5.95 -0.79
N ALA A 72 -2.05 -6.18 -1.30
CA ALA A 72 -0.84 -6.29 -0.48
C ALA A 72 0.03 -5.04 -0.60
#